data_AF-A0A1C6UUI3-F1
#
_entry.id   AF-A0A1C6UUI3-F1
#
_cell.length_a   1.000
_cell.length_b   1.000
_cell.length_c   1.000
_cell.angle_alpha   90.00
_cell.angle_beta   90.00
_cell.angle_gamma   90.00
#
_symmetry.space_group_name_H-M   'P 1'
#
loop_
_entity.id
_entity.type
_entity.pdbx_description
1 polymer ?
#
loop_
_entity_poly.entity_id
_entity_poly.type
_entity_poly.pdbx_seq_one_letter_code
_entity_poly.pdbx_strand_id
1 'polypeptide(L)'
;MTQPTRAVALTALADLWDQGCPIPSPDDRERLVDVGLRRWHSFHRRHARNRHPSHEDRVRDLVRGLVQAFEADPRLVGRLVKDYECVAEALATAATSSTRER
;
A
#
# COMPACT_ATOMS: atom_id res chain seq x y z
N MET A 1 16.32 -8.24 -0.60
CA MET A 1 15.66 -9.54 -0.30
C MET A 1 14.17 -9.40 -0.60
N THR A 2 13.78 -9.33 -1.87
CA THR A 2 12.64 -8.48 -2.26
C THR A 2 11.68 -9.11 -3.27
N GLN A 3 12.05 -10.21 -3.91
CA GLN A 3 11.21 -10.86 -4.93
C GLN A 3 9.92 -11.52 -4.40
N PRO A 4 9.90 -12.25 -3.26
CA PRO A 4 8.67 -12.92 -2.82
C PRO A 4 7.60 -11.91 -2.38
N THR A 5 7.97 -10.86 -1.63
CA THR A 5 7.05 -9.80 -1.22
C THR A 5 6.43 -9.05 -2.40
N ARG A 6 7.26 -8.71 -3.40
CA ARG A 6 6.79 -7.98 -4.60
C ARG A 6 5.82 -8.85 -5.41
N ALA A 7 6.13 -10.12 -5.62
CA ALA A 7 5.26 -11.04 -6.34
C ALA A 7 3.90 -11.21 -5.64
N VAL A 8 3.91 -11.43 -4.32
CA VAL A 8 2.67 -11.53 -3.51
C VAL A 8 1.85 -10.24 -3.60
N ALA A 9 2.49 -9.08 -3.52
CA ALA A 9 1.82 -7.79 -3.67
C ALA A 9 1.20 -7.62 -5.06
N LEU A 10 1.91 -7.99 -6.13
CA LEU A 10 1.39 -7.92 -7.49
C LEU A 10 0.17 -8.82 -7.70
N THR A 11 0.21 -10.05 -7.18
CA THR A 11 -0.93 -10.96 -7.22
C THR A 11 -2.12 -10.39 -6.45
N ALA A 12 -1.91 -9.90 -5.22
CA ALA A 12 -3.00 -9.31 -4.42
C ALA A 12 -3.64 -8.08 -5.09
N LEU A 13 -2.84 -7.25 -5.75
CA LEU A 13 -3.36 -6.12 -6.52
C LEU A 13 -4.09 -6.54 -7.81
N ALA A 14 -3.66 -7.64 -8.45
CA ALA A 14 -4.38 -8.22 -9.58
C ALA A 14 -5.76 -8.72 -9.14
N ASP A 15 -5.84 -9.44 -8.02
CA ASP A 15 -7.09 -9.97 -7.49
C ASP A 15 -8.08 -8.84 -7.13
N LEU A 16 -7.57 -7.73 -6.56
CA LEU A 16 -8.40 -6.55 -6.27
C LEU A 16 -8.96 -5.90 -7.54
N TRP A 17 -8.16 -5.81 -8.61
CA TRP A 17 -8.60 -5.31 -9.90
C TRP A 17 -9.72 -6.18 -10.48
N ASP A 18 -9.54 -7.50 -10.44
CA ASP A 18 -10.53 -8.47 -10.95
C ASP A 18 -11.84 -8.44 -10.13
N GLN A 19 -11.77 -8.02 -8.86
CA GLN A 19 -12.94 -7.77 -8.00
C GLN A 19 -13.60 -6.40 -8.21
N GLY A 20 -13.06 -5.55 -9.10
CA GLY A 20 -13.64 -4.25 -9.46
C GLY A 20 -13.08 -3.05 -8.69
N CYS A 21 -11.98 -3.20 -7.93
CA CYS A 21 -11.28 -2.05 -7.36
C CYS A 21 -10.57 -1.27 -8.49
N PRO A 22 -10.84 0.04 -8.66
CA PRO A 22 -10.31 0.80 -9.80
C PRO A 22 -8.86 1.26 -9.64
N ILE A 23 -8.29 1.16 -8.44
CA ILE A 23 -6.98 1.73 -8.10
C ILE A 23 -5.79 0.92 -8.67
N PRO A 24 -5.72 -0.42 -8.53
CA PRO A 24 -4.60 -1.21 -9.03
C PRO A 24 -4.72 -1.54 -10.54
N SER A 25 -4.92 -0.50 -11.36
CA SER A 25 -4.99 -0.62 -12.81
C SER A 25 -3.75 -1.35 -13.37
N PRO A 26 -3.88 -2.13 -14.46
CA PRO A 26 -2.74 -2.83 -15.05
C PRO A 26 -1.55 -1.91 -15.37
N ASP A 27 -1.83 -0.66 -15.79
CA ASP A 27 -0.82 0.32 -16.17
C ASP A 27 -0.01 0.85 -14.98
N ASP A 28 -0.65 1.03 -13.82
CA ASP A 28 0.00 1.59 -12.63
C ASP A 28 0.42 0.56 -11.59
N ARG A 29 -0.03 -0.71 -11.73
CA ARG A 29 0.12 -1.76 -10.70
C ARG A 29 1.54 -1.92 -10.19
N GLU A 30 2.51 -2.02 -11.09
CA GLU A 30 3.91 -2.19 -10.72
C GLU A 30 4.44 -1.00 -9.91
N ARG A 31 4.14 0.22 -10.39
CA ARG A 31 4.51 1.46 -9.71
C ARG A 31 3.84 1.54 -8.33
N LEU A 32 2.59 1.08 -8.24
CA LEU A 32 1.81 1.10 -7.01
C LEU A 32 2.41 0.17 -5.95
N VAL A 33 2.84 -1.03 -6.34
CA VAL A 33 3.60 -1.93 -5.47
C VAL A 33 4.91 -1.30 -5.02
N ASP A 34 5.69 -0.74 -5.94
CA ASP A 34 7.01 -0.19 -5.63
C ASP A 34 6.93 1.01 -4.67
N VAL A 35 5.98 1.93 -4.90
CA VAL A 35 5.71 3.06 -4.00
C VAL A 35 5.20 2.56 -2.66
N GLY A 36 4.24 1.64 -2.67
CA GLY A 36 3.58 1.13 -1.49
C GLY A 36 4.54 0.42 -0.53
N LEU A 37 5.30 -0.55 -1.04
CA LEU A 37 6.27 -1.30 -0.24
C LEU A 37 7.38 -0.41 0.30
N ARG A 38 7.92 0.51 -0.54
CA ARG A 38 8.93 1.47 -0.10
C ARG A 38 8.42 2.33 1.06
N ARG A 39 7.18 2.81 0.97
CA ARG A 39 6.57 3.65 2.00
C ARG A 39 6.32 2.88 3.28
N TRP A 40 5.82 1.64 3.18
CA TRP A 40 5.59 0.74 4.31
C TRP A 40 6.86 0.47 5.13
N HIS A 41 7.97 0.15 4.45
CA HIS A 41 9.25 -0.10 5.12
C HIS A 41 9.89 1.17 5.68
N SER A 42 9.59 2.34 5.10
CA SER A 42 10.11 3.63 5.56
C SER A 42 9.28 4.26 6.67
N PHE A 43 8.27 3.57 7.22
CA PHE A 43 7.37 4.13 8.24
C PHE A 43 8.13 4.64 9.47
N HIS A 44 8.96 3.80 10.10
CA HIS A 44 9.67 4.19 11.34
C HIS A 44 10.65 5.34 11.15
N ARG A 45 11.21 5.49 9.94
CA ARG A 45 12.08 6.63 9.60
C ARG A 45 11.29 7.94 9.56
N ARG A 46 10.03 7.91 9.12
CA ARG A 46 9.16 9.10 9.02
C ARG A 46 8.45 9.42 10.33
N HIS A 47 8.19 8.39 11.14
CA HIS A 47 7.47 8.49 12.40
C HIS A 47 8.34 8.09 13.59
N ALA A 48 9.56 8.65 13.67
CA ALA A 48 10.55 8.30 14.70
C ALA A 48 10.07 8.53 16.14
N ARG A 49 9.07 9.41 16.34
CA ARG A 49 8.46 9.68 17.65
C ARG A 49 7.35 8.71 18.02
N ASN A 50 6.81 7.95 17.06
CA ASN A 50 5.79 6.94 17.30
C ASN A 50 6.46 5.60 17.60
N ARG A 51 6.62 5.29 18.89
CA ARG A 51 7.35 4.10 19.36
C ARG A 51 6.59 2.79 19.13
N HIS A 52 5.26 2.84 19.10
CA HIS A 52 4.39 1.68 18.95
C HIS A 52 3.21 2.00 18.02
N PRO A 53 3.46 2.19 16.71
CA PRO A 53 2.38 2.45 15.78
C PRO A 53 1.45 1.24 15.70
N SER A 54 0.14 1.50 15.73
CA SER A 54 -0.83 0.45 15.40
C SER A 54 -0.74 0.06 13.92
N HIS A 55 -1.26 -1.11 13.56
CA HIS A 55 -1.41 -1.50 12.15
C HIS A 55 -2.23 -0.46 11.38
N GLU A 56 -3.34 0.01 11.96
CA GLU A 56 -4.20 1.02 11.39
C GLU A 56 -3.46 2.34 11.12
N ASP A 57 -2.58 2.79 12.03
CA ASP A 57 -1.77 4.00 11.80
C ASP A 57 -0.85 3.86 10.59
N ARG A 58 -0.28 2.66 10.40
CA ARG A 58 0.61 2.38 9.27
C ARG A 58 -0.17 2.30 7.96
N VAL A 59 -1.36 1.69 7.97
CA VAL A 59 -2.25 1.65 6.80
C VAL A 59 -2.71 3.05 6.44
N ARG A 60 -3.16 3.86 7.41
CA ARG A 60 -3.57 5.26 7.16
C ARG A 60 -2.44 6.11 6.59
N ASP A 61 -1.22 5.92 7.07
CA ASP A 61 -0.04 6.58 6.53
C ASP A 61 0.32 6.11 5.10
N LEU A 62 0.11 4.83 4.80
CA LEU A 62 0.27 4.25 3.48
C LEU A 62 -0.77 4.82 2.50
N VAL A 63 -2.06 4.81 2.87
CA VAL A 63 -3.16 5.42 2.10
C VAL A 63 -2.83 6.86 1.73
N ARG A 64 -2.42 7.67 2.72
CA ARG A 64 -2.02 9.07 2.48
C ARG A 64 -0.90 9.17 1.45
N GLY A 65 0.03 8.23 1.46
CA GLY A 65 1.13 8.21 0.50
C GLY A 65 0.78 7.79 -0.90
N LEU A 66 -0.10 6.81 -1.03
CA LEU A 66 -0.60 6.36 -2.32
C LEU A 66 -1.41 7.49 -2.97
N VAL A 67 -2.34 8.08 -2.22
CA VAL A 67 -3.09 9.26 -2.68
C VAL A 67 -2.14 10.39 -3.11
N GLN A 68 -1.12 10.73 -2.31
CA GLN A 68 -0.14 11.76 -2.68
C GLN A 68 0.68 11.44 -3.93
N ALA A 69 0.83 10.16 -4.29
CA ALA A 69 1.69 9.72 -5.39
C ALA A 69 0.94 9.52 -6.72
N PHE A 70 -0.37 9.25 -6.66
CA PHE A 70 -1.19 8.87 -7.81
C PHE A 70 -2.28 9.88 -8.14
N GLU A 71 -2.67 10.73 -7.19
CA GLU A 71 -3.74 11.71 -7.39
C GLU A 71 -3.15 13.10 -7.62
N ALA A 72 -3.61 13.78 -8.68
CA ALA A 72 -3.19 15.14 -8.98
C ALA A 72 -3.61 16.14 -7.89
N ASP A 73 -4.80 15.95 -7.33
CA ASP A 73 -5.27 16.68 -6.14
C ASP A 73 -5.78 15.71 -5.05
N PRO A 74 -4.95 15.43 -4.02
CA PRO A 74 -5.31 14.61 -2.87
C PRO A 74 -6.61 15.01 -2.15
N ARG A 75 -7.05 16.26 -2.27
CA ARG A 75 -8.26 16.77 -1.60
C ARG A 75 -9.54 16.32 -2.30
N LEU A 76 -9.45 15.89 -3.56
CA LEU A 76 -10.58 15.53 -4.40
C LEU A 76 -10.86 14.02 -4.44
N VAL A 77 -10.02 13.20 -3.79
CA VAL A 77 -10.16 11.73 -3.74
C VAL A 77 -11.53 11.27 -3.22
N GLY A 78 -12.08 11.98 -2.24
CA GLY A 78 -13.44 11.72 -1.73
C GLY A 78 -13.67 10.24 -1.39
N ARG A 79 -14.65 9.60 -2.06
CA ARG A 79 -15.04 8.21 -1.80
C ARG A 79 -13.99 7.17 -2.21
N LEU A 80 -13.10 7.50 -3.15
CA LEU A 80 -12.03 6.60 -3.60
C LEU A 80 -11.02 6.28 -2.50
N VAL A 81 -11.03 7.03 -1.38
CA VAL A 81 -10.17 6.73 -0.23
C VAL A 81 -10.36 5.30 0.29
N LYS A 82 -11.59 4.75 0.19
CA LYS A 82 -11.89 3.37 0.59
C LYS A 82 -11.20 2.35 -0.31
N ASP A 83 -11.11 2.62 -1.61
CA ASP A 83 -10.38 1.76 -2.53
C ASP A 83 -8.87 1.81 -2.26
N TYR A 84 -8.35 3.00 -1.93
CA TYR A 84 -6.98 3.15 -1.46
C TYR A 84 -6.71 2.43 -0.13
N GLU A 85 -7.69 2.38 0.79
CA GLU A 85 -7.61 1.60 2.03
C GLU A 85 -7.49 0.10 1.73
N CYS A 86 -8.33 -0.45 0.85
CA CYS A 86 -8.25 -1.84 0.41
C CYS A 86 -6.88 -2.18 -0.19
N VAL A 87 -6.38 -1.30 -1.06
CA VAL A 87 -5.05 -1.45 -1.68
C VAL A 87 -3.93 -1.37 -0.64
N ALA A 88 -4.01 -0.44 0.31
CA ALA A 88 -3.02 -0.31 1.38
C ALA A 88 -2.98 -1.54 2.29
N GLU A 89 -4.13 -2.13 2.60
CA GLU A 89 -4.22 -3.38 3.39
C GLU A 89 -3.61 -4.58 2.66
N ALA A 90 -3.87 -4.72 1.36
CA ALA A 90 -3.25 -5.77 0.54
C ALA A 90 -1.72 -5.66 0.54
N LEU A 91 -1.19 -4.45 0.38
CA LEU A 91 0.25 -4.19 0.42
C LEU A 91 0.85 -4.42 1.81
N ALA A 92 0.16 -4.01 2.87
CA ALA A 92 0.58 -4.23 4.25
C ALA A 92 0.63 -5.73 4.59
N THR A 93 -0.38 -6.48 4.16
CA THR A 93 -0.46 -7.94 4.30
C THR A 93 0.69 -8.61 3.57
N ALA A 94 0.94 -8.29 2.30
CA ALA A 94 2.06 -8.83 1.54
C ALA A 94 3.41 -8.55 2.24
N ALA A 95 3.61 -7.33 2.72
CA ALA A 95 4.84 -6.93 3.40
C ALA A 95 5.07 -7.61 4.75
N THR A 96 4.00 -7.92 5.49
CA THR A 96 4.08 -8.56 6.81
C THR A 96 4.14 -10.08 6.75
N SER A 97 3.45 -10.72 5.80
CA SER A 97 3.53 -12.17 5.58
C SER A 97 4.96 -12.62 5.24
N SER A 98 5.69 -11.83 4.44
CA SER A 98 7.10 -12.08 4.14
C SER A 98 8.04 -11.95 5.35
N THR A 99 7.60 -11.30 6.42
CA THR A 99 8.39 -11.11 7.64
C THR A 99 8.20 -12.27 8.64
N ARG A 100 7.12 -13.06 8.53
CA ARG A 100 6.84 -14.21 9.40
C ARG A 100 7.53 -15.52 8.97
N GLU A 101 8.05 -15.59 7.75
CA GLU A 101 8.76 -16.76 7.20
C GLU A 101 10.30 -16.68 7.39
N ARG A 102 10.79 -15.84 8.31
CA ARG A 102 12.22 -15.69 8.63
C ARG A 102 12.53 -16.02 10.07
#